data_AF-A0A6G2QSX6-F1
#
_entry.id   AF-A0A6G2QSX6-F1
#
_cell.length_a   1.000
_cell.length_b   1.000
_cell.length_c   1.000
_cell.angle_alpha   90.00
_cell.angle_beta   90.00
_cell.angle_gamma   90.00
#
_symmetry.space_group_name_H-M   'P 1'
#
loop_
_entity.id
_entity.type
_entity.pdbx_description
1 polymer ?
#
loop_
_entity_poly.entity_id
_entity_poly.type
_entity_poly.pdbx_seq_one_letter_code
_entity_poly.pdbx_strand_id
1 'polypeptide(L)'
;MSVNLRIELDVRGLVSREQAEEVRSAVHEVIRDERIDNEVTLSLREHDGEHMVLGRTGHYPVIISGVRHWEPEFKRGLEVAVREVAPEAYVRLLCVDVDLERAIEAGTI
;
A
#
# COMPACT_ATOMS: atom_id res chain seq x y z
N MET A 1 12.31 11.72 13.66
CA MET A 1 11.35 10.87 14.41
C MET A 1 10.89 9.77 13.48
N SER A 2 10.90 8.55 13.97
CA SER A 2 10.47 7.36 13.23
C SER A 2 9.16 6.86 13.79
N VAL A 3 8.35 6.21 12.96
CA VAL A 3 7.01 5.72 13.29
C VAL A 3 6.89 4.28 12.81
N ASN A 4 6.22 3.44 13.60
CA ASN A 4 5.87 2.07 13.24
C ASN A 4 4.54 2.06 12.49
N LEU A 5 4.58 1.82 11.17
CA LEU A 5 3.40 1.87 10.31
C LEU A 5 2.88 0.48 9.95
N ARG A 6 1.57 0.28 10.12
CA ARG A 6 0.80 -0.72 9.36
C ARG A 6 0.37 -0.08 8.05
N ILE A 7 0.65 -0.73 6.92
CA ILE A 7 0.29 -0.23 5.59
C ILE A 7 -0.80 -1.13 5.02
N GLU A 8 -1.84 -0.52 4.48
CA GLU A 8 -2.85 -1.16 3.64
C GLU A 8 -2.96 -0.42 2.32
N LEU A 9 -2.91 -1.18 1.23
CA LEU A 9 -2.98 -0.73 -0.14
C LEU A 9 -4.10 -1.48 -0.85
N ASP A 10 -4.93 -0.74 -1.58
CA ASP A 10 -6.00 -1.29 -2.38
C ASP A 10 -6.02 -0.57 -3.73
N VAL A 11 -5.76 -1.33 -4.80
CA VAL A 11 -5.85 -0.85 -6.19
C VAL A 11 -7.04 -1.52 -6.85
N ARG A 12 -7.95 -0.69 -7.36
CA ARG A 12 -9.26 -1.09 -7.89
C ARG A 12 -9.53 -0.47 -9.26
N GLY A 13 -10.64 -0.86 -9.89
CA GLY A 13 -10.97 -0.44 -11.26
C GLY A 13 -10.20 -1.20 -12.33
N LEU A 14 -9.75 -2.42 -12.03
CA LEU A 14 -8.98 -3.25 -12.96
C LEU A 14 -9.92 -4.16 -13.74
N VAL A 15 -9.79 -4.15 -15.07
CA VAL A 15 -10.76 -4.76 -15.98
C VAL A 15 -10.49 -6.22 -16.31
N SER A 16 -9.28 -6.70 -15.99
CA SER A 16 -8.89 -8.09 -16.23
C SER A 16 -7.85 -8.56 -15.23
N ARG A 17 -7.74 -9.89 -15.09
CA ARG A 17 -6.67 -10.53 -14.31
C ARG A 17 -5.28 -10.18 -14.85
N GLU A 18 -5.11 -10.12 -16.16
CA GLU A 18 -3.84 -9.77 -16.81
C GLU A 18 -3.41 -8.35 -16.42
N GLN A 19 -4.33 -7.37 -16.52
CA GLN A 19 -4.07 -6.00 -16.07
C GLN A 19 -3.75 -5.96 -14.57
N ALA A 20 -4.42 -6.78 -13.74
CA ALA A 20 -4.12 -6.85 -12.32
C ALA A 20 -2.74 -7.44 -12.01
N GLU A 21 -2.27 -8.41 -12.80
CA GLU A 21 -0.90 -8.95 -12.70
C GLU A 21 0.16 -7.92 -13.08
N GLU A 22 -0.08 -7.14 -14.14
CA GLU A 22 0.79 -6.03 -14.54
C GLU A 22 0.82 -4.92 -13.47
N VAL A 23 -0.34 -4.49 -12.98
CA VAL A 23 -0.45 -3.51 -11.89
C VAL A 23 0.25 -4.01 -10.62
N ARG A 24 0.10 -5.29 -10.26
CA ARG A 24 0.82 -5.87 -9.11
C ARG A 24 2.32 -5.76 -9.28
N SER A 25 2.82 -5.98 -10.50
CA SER A 25 4.25 -5.91 -10.79
C SER A 25 4.76 -4.46 -10.73
N ALA A 26 4.01 -3.50 -11.27
CA ALA A 26 4.32 -2.08 -11.17
C ALA A 26 4.34 -1.58 -9.70
N VAL A 27 3.32 -1.95 -8.92
CA VAL A 27 3.25 -1.64 -7.48
C VAL A 27 4.41 -2.29 -6.71
N HIS A 28 4.79 -3.51 -7.06
CA HIS A 28 5.90 -4.22 -6.42
C HIS A 28 7.23 -3.48 -6.61
N GLU A 29 7.50 -2.92 -7.79
CA GLU A 29 8.73 -2.15 -8.01
C GLU A 29 8.76 -0.88 -7.14
N VAL A 30 7.64 -0.16 -6.99
CA VAL A 30 7.58 1.00 -6.08
C VAL A 30 7.85 0.59 -4.62
N ILE A 31 7.26 -0.53 -4.17
CA ILE A 31 7.49 -1.08 -2.83
C ILE A 31 8.95 -1.47 -2.62
N ARG A 32 9.58 -2.03 -3.65
CA ARG A 32 10.99 -2.45 -3.64
C ARG A 32 11.94 -1.25 -3.62
N ASP A 33 11.62 -0.18 -4.34
CA ASP A 33 12.41 1.06 -4.33
C ASP A 33 12.39 1.73 -2.94
N GLU A 34 11.26 1.64 -2.24
CA GLU A 34 11.15 2.03 -0.83
C GLU A 34 11.80 1.03 0.16
N ARG A 35 12.23 -0.14 -0.34
CA ARG A 35 12.86 -1.23 0.43
C ARG A 35 11.98 -1.78 1.55
N ILE A 36 10.67 -1.84 1.30
CA ILE A 36 9.66 -2.38 2.23
C ILE A 36 9.02 -3.68 1.70
N ASP A 37 9.66 -4.30 0.70
CA ASP A 37 9.21 -5.52 0.01
C ASP A 37 9.26 -6.79 0.87
N ASN A 38 10.01 -6.77 1.97
CA ASN A 38 10.03 -7.87 2.94
C ASN A 38 8.85 -7.77 3.94
N GLU A 39 8.32 -6.57 4.14
CA GLU A 39 7.27 -6.28 5.11
C GLU A 39 5.89 -6.22 4.47
N VAL A 40 5.79 -5.71 3.23
CA VAL A 40 4.53 -5.54 2.49
C VAL A 40 4.35 -6.66 1.49
N THR A 41 3.32 -7.48 1.70
CA THR A 41 2.94 -8.54 0.75
C THR A 41 1.83 -8.06 -0.16
N LEU A 42 1.97 -8.31 -1.46
CA LEU A 42 0.94 -8.08 -2.47
C LEU A 42 0.16 -9.35 -2.77
N SER A 43 -1.14 -9.21 -3.02
CA SER A 43 -2.04 -10.29 -3.40
C SER A 43 -3.05 -9.81 -4.45
N LEU A 44 -3.50 -10.74 -5.29
CA LEU A 44 -4.56 -10.49 -6.25
C LEU A 44 -5.87 -11.00 -5.67
N ARG A 45 -6.95 -10.25 -5.89
CA ARG A 45 -8.28 -10.65 -5.50
C ARG A 45 -9.26 -10.32 -6.62
N GLU A 46 -10.31 -11.12 -6.70
CA GLU A 46 -11.46 -10.85 -7.56
C GLU A 46 -12.71 -10.82 -6.66
N HIS A 47 -13.56 -9.83 -6.87
CA HIS A 47 -14.83 -9.71 -6.16
C HIS A 47 -15.87 -9.07 -7.09
N ASP A 48 -17.04 -9.70 -7.23
CA ASP A 48 -18.14 -9.21 -8.07
C ASP A 48 -17.74 -8.86 -9.52
N GLY A 49 -16.78 -9.61 -10.08
CA GLY A 49 -16.24 -9.39 -11.42
C GLY A 49 -15.22 -8.24 -11.53
N GLU A 50 -14.87 -7.59 -10.42
CA GLU A 50 -13.81 -6.60 -10.33
C GLU A 50 -12.50 -7.26 -9.87
N HIS A 51 -11.41 -6.96 -10.57
CA HIS A 51 -10.07 -7.37 -10.16
C HIS A 51 -9.40 -6.30 -9.30
N MET A 52 -8.65 -6.73 -8.29
CA MET A 52 -8.00 -5.86 -7.32
C MET A 52 -6.59 -6.33 -7.00
N VAL A 53 -5.71 -5.37 -6.70
CA VAL A 53 -4.40 -5.63 -6.08
C VAL A 53 -4.44 -5.12 -4.64
N LEU A 54 -4.23 -6.02 -3.69
CA LEU A 54 -4.20 -5.69 -2.27
C LEU A 54 -2.77 -5.82 -1.75
N GLY A 55 -2.28 -4.77 -1.09
CA GLY A 55 -1.02 -4.79 -0.36
C GLY A 55 -1.24 -4.62 1.12
N ARG A 56 -0.54 -5.39 1.96
CA ARG A 56 -0.59 -5.18 3.40
C ARG A 56 0.72 -5.53 4.08
N THR A 57 1.05 -4.81 5.15
CA THR A 57 2.11 -5.24 6.05
C THR A 57 1.76 -6.58 6.70
N GLY A 58 2.76 -7.45 6.84
CA GLY A 58 2.65 -8.74 7.51
C GLY A 58 2.56 -8.62 9.03
N HIS A 59 3.35 -9.46 9.73
CA HIS A 59 3.34 -9.53 11.19
C HIS A 59 4.03 -8.33 11.87
N TYR A 60 4.97 -7.69 11.17
CA TYR A 60 5.76 -6.58 11.71
C TYR A 60 5.43 -5.28 10.97
N PRO A 61 5.33 -4.14 11.69
CA PRO A 61 5.15 -2.84 11.05
C PRO A 61 6.42 -2.42 10.31
N VAL A 62 6.26 -1.49 9.37
CA VAL A 62 7.37 -0.83 8.69
C VAL A 62 7.83 0.35 9.54
N ILE A 63 9.14 0.49 9.75
CA ILE A 63 9.71 1.61 10.49
C ILE A 63 10.08 2.72 9.51
N ILE A 64 9.30 3.79 9.46
CA ILE A 64 9.52 4.92 8.55
C ILE A 64 9.97 6.16 9.31
N SER A 65 11.00 6.82 8.80
CA SER A 65 11.42 8.14 9.27
C SER A 65 10.79 9.24 8.42
N GLY A 66 10.29 10.30 9.06
CA GLY A 66 9.78 11.46 8.30
C GLY A 66 8.46 11.19 7.55
N VAL A 67 7.56 10.40 8.14
CA VAL A 67 6.27 9.96 7.55
C VAL A 67 5.49 11.07 6.84
N ARG A 68 5.47 12.29 7.39
CA ARG A 68 4.75 13.43 6.80
C ARG A 68 5.18 13.79 5.37
N HIS A 69 6.42 13.49 5.01
CA HIS A 69 6.95 13.69 3.65
C HIS A 69 6.90 12.38 2.86
N TRP A 70 7.26 11.28 3.53
CA TRP A 70 7.31 9.95 2.91
C TRP A 70 5.95 9.47 2.40
N GLU A 71 4.89 9.53 3.20
CA GLU A 71 3.58 8.97 2.83
C GLU A 71 2.97 9.64 1.58
N PRO A 72 2.96 10.99 1.44
CA PRO A 72 2.50 11.63 0.21
C PRO A 72 3.32 11.28 -1.04
N GLU A 73 4.64 11.14 -0.89
CA GLU A 73 5.55 10.79 -2.00
C GLU A 73 5.35 9.34 -2.42
N PHE A 74 5.29 8.42 -1.46
CA PHE A 74 5.01 7.01 -1.70
C PHE A 74 3.65 6.81 -2.38
N LYS A 75 2.59 7.48 -1.89
CA LYS A 75 1.27 7.45 -2.52
C LYS A 75 1.31 7.93 -3.96
N ARG A 76 2.04 9.02 -4.23
CA ARG A 76 2.19 9.56 -5.59
C ARG A 76 2.92 8.58 -6.50
N GLY A 77 3.99 7.94 -6.02
CA GLY A 77 4.72 6.92 -6.76
C GLY A 77 3.81 5.75 -7.15
N LEU A 78 3.02 5.25 -6.20
CA LEU A 78 2.01 4.21 -6.45
C LEU A 78 0.97 4.65 -7.49
N GLU A 79 0.41 5.85 -7.35
CA GLU A 79 -0.59 6.37 -8.29
C GLU A 79 -0.04 6.51 -9.71
N VAL A 80 1.21 6.96 -9.87
CA VAL A 80 1.87 7.07 -11.18
C VAL A 80 2.06 5.68 -11.79
N ALA A 81 2.67 4.74 -11.05
CA ALA A 81 2.93 3.39 -11.53
C ALA A 81 1.64 2.64 -11.93
N VAL A 82 0.57 2.82 -11.15
CA VAL A 82 -0.74 2.22 -11.44
C VAL A 82 -1.35 2.82 -12.70
N ARG A 83 -1.34 4.15 -12.85
CA ARG A 83 -1.97 4.84 -13.99
C ARG A 83 -1.27 4.58 -15.32
N GLU A 84 0.02 4.27 -15.31
CA GLU A 84 0.76 3.86 -16.53
C GLU A 84 0.22 2.55 -17.12
N VAL A 85 -0.30 1.65 -16.28
CA VAL A 85 -0.87 0.35 -16.69
C VAL A 85 -2.39 0.39 -16.82
N ALA A 86 -3.05 1.06 -15.88
CA ALA A 86 -4.50 1.14 -15.77
C ALA A 86 -4.93 2.59 -15.49
N PRO A 87 -5.16 3.42 -16.53
CA PRO A 87 -5.44 4.85 -16.36
C PRO A 87 -6.68 5.17 -15.51
N GLU A 88 -7.69 4.29 -15.56
CA GLU A 88 -8.96 4.43 -14.82
C GLU A 88 -8.90 3.84 -13.41
N ALA A 89 -7.80 3.16 -13.05
CA ALA A 89 -7.63 2.57 -11.74
C ALA A 89 -7.38 3.64 -10.67
N TYR A 90 -7.78 3.35 -9.45
CA TYR A 90 -7.55 4.23 -8.31
C TYR A 90 -6.83 3.49 -7.18
N VAL A 91 -6.01 4.25 -6.47
CA VAL A 91 -5.17 3.76 -5.37
C VAL A 91 -5.70 4.30 -4.06
N ARG A 92 -6.04 3.41 -3.14
CA ARG A 92 -6.27 3.73 -1.73
C ARG A 92 -5.06 3.25 -0.93
N LEU A 93 -4.40 4.19 -0.26
CA LEU A 93 -3.32 3.92 0.70
C LEU A 93 -3.79 4.34 2.09
N LEU A 94 -3.57 3.47 3.07
CA LEU A 94 -3.75 3.75 4.49
C LEU A 94 -2.46 3.43 5.24
N CYS A 95 -1.94 4.40 5.96
CA CYS A 95 -0.81 4.24 6.87
C CYS A 95 -1.30 4.48 8.31
N VAL A 96 -1.18 3.48 9.18
CA VAL A 96 -1.61 3.55 10.58
C VAL A 96 -0.39 3.49 11.49
N ASP A 97 -0.22 4.49 12.35
CA ASP A 97 0.75 4.45 13.43
C ASP A 97 0.30 3.43 14.49
N VAL A 98 1.02 2.32 14.56
CA VAL A 98 0.69 1.18 15.42
C VAL A 98 0.86 1.53 16.90
N ASP A 99 1.82 2.39 17.23
CA ASP A 99 2.06 2.80 18.62
C ASP A 99 0.97 3.77 19.09
N LEU A 100 0.55 4.67 18.19
CA LEU A 100 -0.57 5.56 18.45
C LEU A 100 -1.90 4.80 18.57
N GLU A 101 -2.18 3.86 17.67
CA GLU A 101 -3.37 3.00 17.72
C GLU A 101 -3.45 2.27 19.07
N ARG A 102 -2.33 1.66 19.51
CA ARG A 102 -2.25 0.99 20.80
C ARG A 102 -2.43 1.92 22.00
N ALA A 103 -1.90 3.14 21.94
CA ALA A 103 -2.04 4.10 23.02
C ALA A 103 -3.51 4.56 23.17
N ILE A 104 -4.21 4.77 22.06
CA ILE A 104 -5.65 5.08 22.05
C ILE A 104 -6.46 3.92 22.63
N GLU A 105 -6.20 2.69 22.18
CA GLU A 105 -6.89 1.48 22.67
C GLU A 105 -6.66 1.24 24.17
N ALA A 106 -5.47 1.56 24.67
CA ALA A 106 -5.12 1.45 26.09
C ALA A 106 -5.62 2.63 26.95
N GLY A 107 -6.14 3.70 26.33
CA GLY A 107 -6.56 4.92 27.02
C GLY A 107 -5.41 5.68 27.67
N THR A 108 -4.20 5.59 27.11
CA THR A 108 -2.98 6.19 27.67
C THR A 108 -2.63 7.56 27.08
N ILE A 109 -3.45 8.06 26.17
CA ILE A 109 -3.44 9.42 25.60
C ILE A 109 -4.87 9.91 25.36
#